data_AF-Q6GUN9-F1
#
_entry.id   AF-Q6GUN9-F1
#
_cell.length_a   1.000
_cell.length_b   1.000
_cell.length_c   1.000
_cell.angle_alpha   90.00
_cell.angle_beta   90.00
_cell.angle_gamma   90.00
#
_symmetry.space_group_name_H-M   'P 1'
#
loop_
_entity.id
_entity.type
_entity.pdbx_description
1 polymer ?
#
loop_
_entity_poly.entity_id
_entity_poly.type
_entity_poly.pdbx_seq_one_letter_code
_entity_poly.pdbx_strand_id
1 'polypeptide(L)'
;MKFEDVYKQVEGIVKRCYKDYYLHLWEYADWRQEGMLVLYELLKSHPNLLEDHPRLYRYFKTKFRNRIHDLIRRQESQKRKLDRQPYEEVSEIGHRL
;
A
#
# COMPACT_ATOMS: atom_id res chain seq x y z
N MET A 1 10.71 8.81 -23.69
CA MET A 1 9.31 8.80 -23.19
C MET A 1 9.29 9.49 -21.85
N LYS A 2 8.36 10.42 -21.59
CA LYS A 2 8.26 11.06 -20.27
C LYS A 2 7.62 10.11 -19.28
N PHE A 3 8.02 10.17 -18.01
CA PHE A 3 7.54 9.25 -16.97
C PHE A 3 6.02 9.33 -16.80
N GLU A 4 5.46 10.53 -16.89
CA GLU A 4 4.04 10.80 -16.77
C GLU A 4 3.22 10.09 -17.84
N ASP A 5 3.75 9.96 -19.05
CA ASP A 5 3.08 9.25 -20.14
C ASP A 5 3.05 7.74 -19.90
N VAL A 6 4.11 7.19 -19.30
CA VAL A 6 4.13 5.78 -18.86
C VAL A 6 3.14 5.55 -17.73
N TYR A 7 3.11 6.47 -16.76
CA TYR A 7 2.21 6.37 -15.63
C TYR A 7 0.74 6.38 -16.04
N LYS A 8 0.34 7.23 -17.00
CA LYS A 8 -1.03 7.27 -17.54
C LYS A 8 -1.51 5.91 -18.07
N GLN A 9 -0.60 5.08 -18.61
CA GLN A 9 -0.95 3.74 -19.11
C GLN A 9 -1.35 2.78 -18.00
N VAL A 10 -0.81 2.97 -16.79
CA VAL A 10 -1.07 2.11 -15.64
C VAL A 10 -1.97 2.74 -14.57
N GLU A 11 -2.27 4.03 -14.67
CA GLU A 11 -3.11 4.79 -13.72
C GLU A 11 -4.49 4.15 -13.52
N GLY A 12 -5.04 3.50 -14.54
CA GLY A 12 -6.30 2.76 -14.44
C GLY A 12 -6.27 1.63 -13.39
N ILE A 13 -5.10 1.03 -13.14
CA ILE A 13 -4.91 0.03 -12.08
C ILE A 13 -4.98 0.72 -10.71
N VAL A 14 -4.29 1.86 -10.55
CA VAL A 14 -4.30 2.65 -9.31
C VAL A 14 -5.72 3.08 -8.97
N LYS A 15 -6.45 3.60 -9.96
CA LYS A 15 -7.85 4.00 -9.79
C LYS A 15 -8.77 2.85 -9.43
N ARG A 16 -8.50 1.64 -9.92
CA ARG A 16 -9.25 0.44 -9.51
C ARG A 16 -8.97 0.08 -8.06
N CYS A 17 -7.70 0.01 -7.67
CA CYS A 17 -7.34 -0.29 -6.28
C CYS A 17 -7.87 0.75 -5.28
N TYR A 18 -7.87 2.04 -5.65
CA TYR A 18 -8.48 3.10 -4.85
C TYR A 18 -9.98 2.85 -4.56
N LYS A 19 -10.70 2.23 -5.51
CA LYS A 19 -12.12 1.86 -5.31
C LYS A 19 -12.28 0.56 -4.53
N ASP A 20 -11.38 -0.39 -4.75
CA ASP A 20 -11.48 -1.74 -4.18
C ASP A 20 -11.04 -1.80 -2.70
N TYR A 21 -10.19 -0.87 -2.26
CA TYR A 21 -9.52 -0.92 -0.96
C TYR A 21 -9.62 0.41 -0.21
N TYR A 22 -9.63 0.33 1.12
CA TYR A 22 -9.59 1.50 2.01
C TYR A 22 -8.27 1.57 2.78
N LEU A 23 -7.56 2.69 2.63
CA LEU A 23 -6.42 3.07 3.46
C LEU A 23 -6.80 4.34 4.23
N HIS A 24 -6.63 4.31 5.55
CA HIS A 24 -7.02 5.40 6.42
C HIS A 24 -6.16 6.63 6.15
N LEU A 25 -6.79 7.81 6.05
CA LEU A 25 -6.18 9.11 5.73
C LEU A 25 -5.55 9.22 4.33
N TRP A 26 -5.75 8.23 3.45
CA TRP A 26 -5.28 8.34 2.08
C TRP A 26 -6.33 9.00 1.19
N GLU A 27 -5.94 10.09 0.55
CA GLU A 27 -6.66 10.69 -0.56
C GLU A 27 -6.18 10.09 -1.88
N TYR A 28 -6.95 10.28 -2.96
CA TYR A 28 -6.55 9.77 -4.28
C TYR A 28 -5.16 10.27 -4.73
N ALA A 29 -4.73 11.45 -4.28
CA ALA A 29 -3.37 11.94 -4.51
C ALA A 29 -2.30 11.00 -3.94
N ASP A 30 -2.49 10.48 -2.72
CA ASP A 30 -1.58 9.53 -2.08
C ASP A 30 -1.50 8.22 -2.87
N TRP A 31 -2.67 7.71 -3.31
CA TRP A 31 -2.73 6.52 -4.18
C TRP A 31 -1.94 6.72 -5.47
N ARG A 32 -2.06 7.90 -6.10
CA ARG A 32 -1.30 8.22 -7.31
C ARG A 32 0.19 8.33 -7.04
N GLN A 33 0.58 8.99 -5.96
CA GLN A 33 1.97 9.13 -5.58
C GLN A 33 2.60 7.76 -5.32
N GLU A 34 1.95 6.90 -4.55
CA GLU A 34 2.43 5.54 -4.32
C GLU A 34 2.51 4.73 -5.62
N GLY A 35 1.52 4.90 -6.51
CA GLY A 35 1.54 4.31 -7.83
C GLY A 35 2.75 4.74 -8.66
N MET A 36 3.11 6.02 -8.62
CA MET A 36 4.31 6.54 -9.28
C MET A 36 5.58 5.98 -8.66
N LEU A 37 5.68 5.88 -7.33
CA LEU A 37 6.83 5.28 -6.65
C LEU A 37 7.05 3.82 -7.06
N VAL A 38 5.98 3.01 -7.03
CA VAL A 38 6.02 1.60 -7.44
C VAL A 38 6.42 1.46 -8.90
N LEU A 39 5.90 2.33 -9.78
CA LEU A 39 6.26 2.33 -11.19
C LEU A 39 7.74 2.69 -11.39
N TYR A 40 8.22 3.72 -10.68
CA TYR A 40 9.61 4.16 -10.76
C TYR A 40 10.57 3.05 -10.32
N GLU A 41 10.31 2.39 -9.18
CA GLU A 41 11.13 1.27 -8.71
C GLU A 41 11.10 0.08 -9.68
N LEU A 42 9.93 -0.20 -10.28
CA LEU A 42 9.77 -1.26 -11.26
C LEU A 42 10.60 -0.97 -12.53
N LEU A 43 10.54 0.24 -13.06
CA LEU A 43 11.29 0.64 -14.25
C LEU A 43 12.80 0.76 -13.97
N LYS A 44 13.19 1.20 -12.78
CA LYS A 44 14.59 1.23 -12.35
C LYS A 44 15.20 -0.17 -12.29
N SER A 45 14.43 -1.16 -11.85
CA SER A 45 14.88 -2.56 -11.77
C SER A 45 14.77 -3.31 -13.11
N HIS A 46 13.79 -2.96 -13.95
CA HIS A 46 13.51 -3.63 -15.22
C HIS A 46 13.25 -2.59 -16.33
N PRO A 47 14.30 -1.91 -16.83
CA PRO A 47 14.14 -0.82 -17.80
C PRO A 47 13.56 -1.29 -19.14
N ASN A 48 13.74 -2.56 -19.49
CA ASN A 48 13.19 -3.19 -20.69
C ASN A 48 11.65 -3.23 -20.73
N LEU A 49 10.97 -2.98 -19.59
CA LEU A 49 9.51 -2.91 -19.55
C LEU A 49 8.96 -1.65 -20.25
N LEU A 50 9.79 -0.64 -20.51
CA LEU A 50 9.35 0.57 -21.23
C LEU A 50 8.87 0.27 -22.66
N GLU A 51 9.42 -0.77 -23.28
CA GLU A 51 9.13 -1.16 -24.67
C GLU A 51 8.04 -2.24 -24.76
N ASP A 52 7.73 -2.92 -23.65
CA ASP A 52 6.76 -4.02 -23.58
C ASP A 52 5.56 -3.64 -22.69
N HIS A 53 4.61 -2.90 -23.27
CA HIS A 53 3.42 -2.40 -22.57
C HIS A 53 2.57 -3.49 -21.89
N PRO A 54 2.24 -4.63 -22.55
CA PRO A 54 1.49 -5.70 -21.90
C PRO A 54 2.19 -6.26 -20.66
N ARG A 55 3.53 -6.43 -20.73
CA ARG A 55 4.31 -6.93 -19.60
C ARG A 55 4.43 -5.90 -18.50
N LEU A 56 4.66 -4.63 -18.83
CA LEU A 56 4.64 -3.52 -17.88
C LEU A 56 3.33 -3.50 -17.09
N TYR A 57 2.19 -3.57 -17.77
CA TYR A 57 0.88 -3.57 -17.14
C TYR A 57 0.72 -4.73 -16.15
N ARG A 58 1.12 -5.95 -16.55
CA ARG A 58 1.03 -7.14 -15.68
C ARG A 58 1.92 -7.03 -14.45
N TYR A 59 3.17 -6.59 -14.64
CA TYR A 59 4.15 -6.48 -13.55
C TYR A 59 3.74 -5.39 -12.58
N PHE A 60 3.37 -4.21 -13.10
CA PHE A 60 2.89 -3.10 -12.30
C PHE A 60 1.65 -3.50 -11.49
N LYS A 61 0.66 -4.14 -12.14
CA LYS A 61 -0.56 -4.61 -11.45
C LYS A 61 -0.23 -5.49 -10.25
N THR A 62 0.66 -6.46 -10.42
CA THR A 62 1.06 -7.36 -9.34
C THR A 62 1.81 -6.62 -8.24
N LYS A 63 2.82 -5.82 -8.59
CA LYS A 63 3.64 -5.07 -7.62
C LYS A 63 2.81 -4.07 -6.82
N PHE A 64 1.95 -3.31 -7.49
CA PHE A 64 1.11 -2.31 -6.85
C PHE A 64 0.09 -2.96 -5.92
N ARG A 65 -0.58 -4.05 -6.33
CA ARG A 65 -1.51 -4.77 -5.43
C ARG A 65 -0.82 -5.30 -4.18
N ASN A 66 0.35 -5.92 -4.34
CA ASN A 66 1.11 -6.42 -3.19
C ASN A 66 1.47 -5.28 -2.24
N ARG A 67 1.91 -4.14 -2.77
CA ARG A 67 2.22 -2.95 -1.98
C ARG A 67 1.00 -2.46 -1.18
N ILE A 68 -0.18 -2.40 -1.79
CA ILE A 68 -1.42 -2.01 -1.11
C ILE A 68 -1.78 -3.03 -0.01
N HIS A 69 -1.65 -4.33 -0.27
CA HIS A 69 -1.88 -5.35 0.76
C HIS A 69 -0.89 -5.22 1.93
N ASP A 70 0.37 -4.90 1.69
CA ASP A 70 1.36 -4.65 2.74
C ASP A 70 0.97 -3.46 3.61
N LEU A 71 0.51 -2.37 3.00
CA LEU A 71 0.06 -1.17 3.69
C LEU A 71 -1.18 -1.45 4.57
N ILE A 72 -2.15 -2.20 4.04
CA ILE A 72 -3.35 -2.60 4.79
C ILE A 72 -2.96 -3.48 5.99
N ARG A 73 -2.10 -4.48 5.79
CA ARG A 73 -1.62 -5.35 6.89
C ARG A 73 -0.88 -4.57 7.96
N ARG A 74 -0.08 -3.57 7.56
CA ARG A 74 0.60 -2.67 8.50
C ARG A 74 -0.40 -1.84 9.31
N GLN A 75 -1.42 -1.28 8.66
CA GLN A 75 -2.50 -0.53 9.32
C GLN A 75 -3.25 -1.41 10.33
N GLU A 76 -3.67 -2.61 9.93
CA GLU A 76 -4.37 -3.56 10.81
C GLU A 76 -3.50 -4.04 11.97
N SER A 77 -2.20 -4.20 11.75
CA SER A 77 -1.25 -4.50 12.82
C SER A 77 -1.15 -3.37 13.84
N GLN A 78 -1.14 -2.10 13.38
CA GLN A 78 -1.13 -0.94 14.28
C GLN A 78 -2.42 -0.85 15.10
N LYS A 79 -3.59 -1.05 14.47
CA LYS A 79 -4.88 -1.09 15.19
C LYS A 79 -4.90 -2.14 16.29
N ARG A 80 -4.45 -3.37 16.00
CA ARG A 80 -4.34 -4.45 16.99
C ARG A 80 -3.45 -4.12 18.20
N LYS A 81 -2.38 -3.33 18.00
CA LYS A 81 -1.53 -2.88 19.12
C LYS A 81 -2.26 -1.87 20.00
N LEU A 82 -3.09 -1.01 19.40
CA LEU A 82 -3.90 -0.03 20.12
C LEU A 82 -5.08 -0.68 20.85
N ASP A 83 -5.73 -1.68 20.25
CA ASP A 83 -6.85 -2.42 20.85
C ASP A 83 -6.43 -3.32 22.02
N ARG A 84 -5.13 -3.51 22.27
CA ARG A 84 -4.64 -4.27 23.42
C ARG A 84 -4.94 -3.48 24.69
N GLN A 85 -5.85 -4.01 25.53
CA GLN A 85 -6.13 -3.43 26.84
C GLN A 85 -4.81 -3.21 27.62
N PRO A 86 -4.65 -2.07 28.33
CA PRO A 86 -3.55 -1.92 29.26
C PRO A 86 -3.62 -3.08 30.26
N TYR A 87 -2.48 -3.70 30.51
CA TYR A 87 -2.36 -4.69 31.57
C TYR A 87 -2.51 -3.94 32.91
N GLU A 88 -3.65 -4.07 33.57
CA GLU A 88 -3.78 -3.73 34.99
C GLU A 88 -3.14 -4.87 35.80
N GLU A 89 -2.04 -4.57 36.50
CA GLU A 89 -1.51 -5.50 37.52
C GLU A 89 -2.56 -5.66 38.61
N VAL A 90 -3.17 -6.85 38.71
CA VAL A 90 -4.13 -7.21 39.78
C VAL A 90 -3.39 -7.56 41.08
N SER A 91 -2.32 -6.84 41.41
CA SER A 91 -1.47 -7.12 42.58
C SER A 91 -1.94 -6.41 43.87
N GLU A 92 -2.89 -5.48 43.81
CA GLU A 92 -3.32 -4.72 45.00
C GLU A 92 -4.61 -5.22 45.69
N ILE A 93 -5.31 -6.23 45.15
CA ILE A 93 -6.58 -6.70 45.74
C ILE A 93 -6.35 -7.75 46.87
N GLY A 94 -5.13 -8.25 47.04
CA GLY A 94 -4.81 -9.32 48.00
C GLY A 94 -4.60 -8.92 49.46
N HIS A 95 -4.53 -7.63 49.80
CA HIS A 95 -4.12 -7.17 51.15
C HIS A 95 -5.24 -6.49 51.96
N ARG A 96 -6.49 -6.93 51.79
CA ARG A 96 -7.58 -6.45 52.65
C ARG A 96 -8.70 -7.48 52.84
N LEU A 97 -8.38 -8.63 53.42
CA LEU A 97 -9.33 -9.50 54.14
C LEU A 97 -8.62 -10.14 55.34
#